data_AF-A0A8S4QKG8-F1
#
_entry.id   AF-A0A8S4QKG8-F1
#
_cell.length_a   1.000
_cell.length_b   1.000
_cell.length_c   1.000
_cell.angle_alpha   90.00
_cell.angle_beta   90.00
_cell.angle_gamma   90.00
#
_symmetry.space_group_name_H-M   'P 1'
#
loop_
_entity.id
_entity.type
_entity.pdbx_description
1 polymer ?
#
loop_
_entity_poly.entity_id
_entity_poly.type
_entity_poly.pdbx_seq_one_letter_code
_entity_poly.pdbx_strand_id
1 'polypeptide(L)'
;MNDLSTISDEEFVPFLKSLGVETYNKSFGWLLSDPDYEGVLGWIYNNLDQNNALTAREEYRYSELEKQGKVLSPEDLETQLHHLQDEFKGLCLPGDQDGLEDVTLDIRMQKEKLAMLNKQEEILKELIQQNEATNQELTMELTKLNAAQKLAADDERSMGEECVKLAKQVEAVTDDIIDTISDALNVYGNCAVDKYGSYGDALDRNNRKIFLRAGDRAWAPRAEHKFLEVGIIITSTDRRSIS
;
A
#
# COMPACT_ATOMS: atom_id res chain seq x y z
N MET A 1 15.61 -58.67 -37.28
CA MET A 1 14.97 -57.92 -36.18
C MET A 1 14.88 -56.49 -36.68
N ASN A 2 13.75 -55.83 -36.46
CA ASN A 2 13.32 -54.61 -37.14
C ASN A 2 14.36 -53.48 -37.10
N ASP A 3 15.00 -53.23 -38.24
CA ASP A 3 15.69 -51.97 -38.52
C ASP A 3 14.60 -50.95 -38.87
N LEU A 4 14.20 -50.15 -37.88
CA LEU A 4 13.43 -48.95 -38.13
C LEU A 4 14.38 -47.94 -38.76
N SER A 5 14.14 -47.58 -40.02
CA SER A 5 14.71 -46.39 -40.62
C SER A 5 14.50 -45.23 -39.65
N THR A 6 15.58 -44.73 -39.05
CA THR A 6 15.50 -43.74 -37.95
C THR A 6 15.02 -42.38 -38.39
N ILE A 7 14.96 -42.13 -39.71
CA ILE A 7 14.66 -40.83 -40.28
C ILE A 7 13.40 -40.96 -41.12
N SER A 8 12.38 -40.19 -40.77
CA SER A 8 11.11 -40.16 -41.49
C SER A 8 11.09 -39.10 -42.60
N ASP A 9 10.15 -39.20 -43.53
CA ASP A 9 9.90 -38.15 -44.53
C ASP A 9 9.57 -36.80 -43.88
N GLU A 10 8.95 -36.82 -42.70
CA GLU A 10 8.58 -35.62 -41.93
C GLU A 10 9.81 -34.86 -41.43
N GLU A 11 10.95 -35.54 -41.27
CA GLU A 11 12.23 -34.97 -40.84
C GLU A 11 13.15 -34.69 -42.02
N PHE A 12 13.21 -35.62 -42.99
CA PHE A 12 14.13 -35.55 -44.12
C PHE A 12 13.72 -34.50 -45.16
N VAL A 13 12.42 -34.30 -45.41
CA VAL A 13 11.94 -33.31 -46.39
C VAL A 13 12.21 -31.87 -45.93
N PRO A 14 11.93 -31.48 -44.67
CA PRO A 14 12.37 -30.20 -44.14
C PRO A 14 13.88 -30.00 -44.19
N PHE A 15 14.68 -31.04 -43.89
CA PHE A 15 16.12 -31.01 -44.02
C PHE A 15 16.57 -30.70 -45.46
N LEU A 16 16.07 -31.43 -46.46
CA LEU A 16 16.39 -31.15 -47.88
C LEU A 16 15.96 -29.73 -48.30
N LYS A 17 14.81 -29.24 -47.81
CA LYS A 17 14.36 -27.87 -48.07
C LYS A 17 15.28 -26.82 -47.43
N SER A 18 15.81 -27.09 -46.23
CA SER A 18 16.78 -26.20 -45.58
C SER A 18 18.09 -26.09 -46.38
N LEU A 19 18.49 -27.16 -47.07
CA LEU A 19 19.63 -27.17 -48.00
C LEU A 19 19.31 -26.55 -49.38
N GLY A 20 18.10 -26.01 -49.59
CA GLY A 20 17.68 -25.40 -50.85
C GLY A 20 17.30 -26.39 -51.96
N VAL A 21 17.11 -27.67 -51.63
CA VAL A 21 16.69 -28.69 -52.60
C VAL A 21 15.18 -28.63 -52.80
N GLU A 22 14.75 -28.43 -54.05
CA GLU A 22 13.32 -28.49 -54.41
C GLU A 22 12.82 -29.94 -54.37
N THR A 23 12.04 -30.25 -53.33
CA THR A 23 11.49 -31.60 -53.12
C THR A 23 10.19 -31.88 -53.87
N TYR A 24 9.57 -30.85 -54.48
CA TYR A 24 8.31 -30.93 -55.23
C TYR A 24 7.16 -31.67 -54.51
N ASN A 25 7.14 -31.62 -53.17
CA ASN A 25 6.20 -32.38 -52.32
C ASN A 25 6.21 -33.91 -52.59
N LYS A 26 7.33 -34.45 -53.07
CA LYS A 26 7.52 -35.89 -53.23
C LYS A 26 7.92 -36.51 -51.90
N SER A 27 7.47 -37.75 -51.71
CA SER A 27 7.89 -38.64 -50.62
C SER A 27 9.23 -39.29 -50.96
N PHE A 28 10.14 -39.33 -49.99
CA PHE A 28 11.44 -40.00 -50.06
C PHE A 28 11.48 -41.25 -49.17
N GLY A 29 10.38 -41.60 -48.50
CA GLY A 29 10.29 -42.75 -47.61
C GLY A 29 10.68 -44.07 -48.27
N TRP A 30 10.41 -44.22 -49.57
CA TRP A 30 10.84 -45.38 -50.36
C TRP A 30 12.37 -45.46 -50.52
N LEU A 31 13.04 -44.31 -50.62
CA LEU A 31 14.49 -44.20 -50.75
C LEU A 31 15.19 -44.32 -49.39
N LEU A 32 14.55 -43.81 -48.34
CA LEU A 32 15.00 -43.95 -46.95
C LEU A 32 14.85 -45.38 -46.41
N SER A 33 14.01 -46.20 -47.05
CA SER A 33 13.82 -47.62 -46.73
C SER A 33 14.61 -48.56 -47.64
N ASP A 34 15.38 -48.02 -48.60
CA ASP A 34 16.19 -48.81 -49.51
C ASP A 34 17.58 -49.04 -48.89
N PRO A 35 17.98 -50.30 -48.61
CA PRO A 35 19.26 -50.61 -47.95
C PRO A 35 20.49 -50.06 -48.69
N ASP A 36 20.40 -49.86 -50.01
CA ASP A 36 21.51 -49.34 -50.82
C ASP A 36 21.73 -47.83 -50.61
N TYR A 37 20.70 -47.09 -50.14
CA TYR A 37 20.72 -45.63 -49.97
C TYR A 37 20.54 -45.18 -48.52
N GLU A 38 19.87 -45.96 -47.69
CA GLU A 38 19.53 -45.64 -46.30
C GLU A 38 20.77 -45.23 -45.49
N GLY A 39 21.87 -45.98 -45.59
CA GLY A 39 23.10 -45.68 -44.86
C GLY A 39 23.75 -44.35 -45.28
N VAL A 40 23.70 -44.01 -46.58
CA VAL A 40 24.27 -42.77 -47.11
C VAL A 40 23.38 -41.58 -46.75
N LEU A 41 22.06 -41.73 -46.87
CA LEU A 41 21.10 -40.67 -46.54
C LEU A 41 21.05 -40.40 -45.03
N GLY A 42 21.16 -41.46 -44.22
CA GLY A 42 21.29 -41.33 -42.77
C GLY A 42 22.59 -40.64 -42.36
N TRP A 43 23.70 -40.96 -43.03
CA TRP A 43 24.96 -40.24 -42.81
C TRP A 43 24.84 -38.76 -43.18
N ILE A 44 24.25 -38.44 -44.33
CA ILE A 44 24.01 -37.07 -44.79
C ILE A 44 23.15 -36.31 -43.79
N TYR A 45 22.00 -36.85 -43.40
CA TYR A 45 21.07 -36.21 -42.46
C TYR A 45 21.73 -35.88 -41.10
N ASN A 46 22.60 -36.76 -40.62
CA ASN A 46 23.25 -36.61 -39.32
C ASN A 46 24.52 -35.75 -39.33
N ASN A 47 25.13 -35.52 -40.49
CA ASN A 47 26.46 -34.89 -40.58
C ASN A 47 26.52 -33.65 -41.49
N LEU A 48 25.53 -33.43 -42.37
CA LEU A 48 25.43 -32.18 -43.12
C LEU A 48 24.72 -31.13 -42.26
N ASP A 49 25.52 -30.30 -41.61
CA ASP A 49 25.04 -29.12 -40.90
C ASP A 49 24.40 -28.14 -41.92
N GLN A 50 23.18 -27.69 -41.61
CA GLN A 50 22.39 -26.74 -42.42
C GLN A 50 23.15 -25.44 -42.71
N ASN A 51 24.21 -25.15 -41.93
CA ASN A 51 25.04 -23.96 -42.06
C ASN A 51 26.37 -24.16 -42.80
N ASN A 52 26.77 -25.41 -43.14
CA ASN A 52 28.10 -25.70 -43.72
C ASN A 52 28.12 -25.84 -45.25
N ALA A 53 26.96 -25.90 -45.90
CA ALA A 53 26.90 -25.91 -47.36
C ALA A 53 26.90 -24.47 -47.88
N LEU A 54 28.06 -23.98 -48.35
CA LEU A 54 28.13 -22.74 -49.09
C LEU A 54 27.25 -22.88 -50.35
N THR A 55 26.30 -21.96 -50.54
CA THR A 55 25.58 -21.89 -51.82
C THR A 55 26.58 -21.63 -52.95
N ALA A 56 26.27 -22.01 -54.19
CA ALA A 56 27.16 -21.76 -55.34
C ALA A 56 27.57 -20.27 -55.47
N ARG A 57 26.72 -19.36 -54.98
CA ARG A 57 27.02 -17.92 -54.88
C ARG A 57 28.06 -17.61 -53.81
N GLU A 58 27.99 -18.27 -52.67
CA GLU A 58 28.93 -18.12 -51.55
C GLU A 58 30.25 -18.81 -51.83
N GLU A 59 30.26 -19.97 -52.49
CA GLU A 59 31.47 -20.60 -53.01
C GLU A 59 32.22 -19.70 -54.00
N TYR A 60 31.49 -19.08 -54.95
CA TYR A 60 32.08 -18.09 -55.85
C TYR A 60 32.64 -16.88 -55.09
N ARG A 61 31.90 -16.36 -54.10
CA ARG A 61 32.36 -15.24 -53.26
C ARG A 61 33.59 -15.60 -52.45
N TYR A 62 33.62 -16.79 -51.87
CA TYR A 62 34.73 -17.29 -51.06
C TYR A 62 35.98 -17.42 -51.93
N SER A 63 35.88 -18.04 -53.09
CA SER A 63 37.00 -18.17 -54.03
C SER A 63 37.52 -16.82 -54.55
N GLU A 64 36.67 -15.82 -54.76
CA GLU A 64 37.10 -14.45 -55.09
C GLU A 64 37.82 -13.76 -53.92
N LEU A 65 37.36 -13.96 -52.69
CA LEU A 65 38.02 -13.42 -51.49
C LEU A 65 39.36 -14.11 -51.22
N GLU A 66 39.45 -15.40 -51.49
CA GLU A 66 40.66 -16.21 -51.37
C GLU A 66 41.72 -15.74 -52.37
N LYS A 67 41.35 -15.52 -53.65
CA LYS A 67 42.23 -14.93 -54.67
C LYS A 67 42.72 -13.53 -54.29
N GLN A 68 41.92 -12.77 -53.55
CA GLN A 68 42.28 -11.43 -53.07
C GLN A 68 43.11 -11.46 -51.78
N GLY A 69 43.39 -12.64 -51.21
CA GLY A 69 44.13 -12.79 -49.95
C GLY A 69 43.38 -12.23 -48.74
N LYS A 70 42.05 -12.17 -48.81
CA LYS A 70 41.19 -11.61 -47.75
C LYS A 70 40.61 -12.67 -46.82
N VAL A 71 40.86 -13.95 -47.11
CA VAL A 71 40.45 -15.06 -46.26
C VAL A 71 41.47 -15.18 -45.12
N LEU A 72 40.96 -15.14 -43.89
CA LEU A 72 41.78 -15.32 -42.71
C LEU A 72 42.24 -16.77 -42.59
N SER A 73 43.39 -16.97 -41.93
CA SER A 73 43.76 -18.31 -41.51
C SER A 73 42.75 -18.84 -40.47
N PRO A 74 42.60 -20.16 -40.31
CA PRO A 74 41.71 -20.74 -39.31
C PRO A 74 42.03 -20.24 -37.89
N GLU A 75 43.32 -20.13 -37.56
CA GLU A 75 43.81 -19.66 -36.26
C GLU A 75 43.47 -18.17 -36.02
N ASP A 76 43.63 -17.32 -37.04
CA ASP A 76 43.27 -15.91 -36.95
C ASP A 76 41.75 -15.71 -36.86
N LEU A 77 40.97 -16.56 -37.54
CA LEU A 77 39.51 -16.53 -37.50
C LEU A 77 38.99 -16.92 -36.12
N GLU A 78 39.49 -18.01 -35.53
CA GLU A 78 39.14 -18.43 -34.16
C GLU A 78 39.48 -17.34 -33.14
N THR A 79 40.66 -16.72 -33.28
CA THR A 79 41.09 -15.64 -32.38
C THR A 79 40.15 -14.43 -32.47
N GLN A 80 39.71 -14.05 -33.67
CA GLN A 80 38.75 -12.95 -33.86
C GLN A 80 37.35 -13.31 -33.37
N LEU A 81 36.89 -14.55 -33.56
CA LEU A 81 35.61 -15.02 -33.04
C LEU A 81 35.57 -15.03 -31.51
N HIS A 82 36.65 -15.48 -30.85
CA HIS A 82 36.76 -15.38 -29.40
C HIS A 82 36.76 -13.94 -28.91
N HIS A 83 37.50 -13.04 -29.57
CA HIS A 83 37.46 -11.62 -29.22
C HIS A 83 36.04 -11.04 -29.33
N LEU A 84 35.28 -11.42 -30.37
CA LEU A 84 33.90 -11.00 -30.55
C LEU A 84 32.97 -11.55 -29.45
N GLN A 85 33.13 -12.81 -29.06
CA GLN A 85 32.36 -13.41 -27.96
C GLN A 85 32.68 -12.77 -26.60
N ASP A 86 33.94 -12.37 -26.37
CA ASP A 86 34.35 -11.67 -25.16
C ASP A 86 33.79 -10.25 -25.10
N GLU A 87 33.79 -9.54 -26.23
CA GLU A 87 33.21 -8.19 -26.34
C GLU A 87 31.68 -8.21 -26.20
N PHE A 88 31.04 -9.19 -26.84
CA PHE A 88 29.59 -9.38 -26.82
C PHE A 88 29.20 -10.64 -26.06
N LYS A 89 29.21 -10.54 -24.72
CA LYS A 89 28.78 -11.65 -23.86
C LYS A 89 27.36 -12.10 -24.20
N GLY A 90 27.20 -13.41 -24.43
CA GLY A 90 25.93 -14.02 -24.84
C GLY A 90 25.69 -14.03 -26.35
N LEU A 91 26.70 -13.66 -27.16
CA LEU A 91 26.67 -13.85 -28.60
C LEU A 91 26.75 -15.35 -28.95
N CYS A 92 25.63 -15.91 -29.39
CA CYS A 92 25.57 -17.26 -29.94
C CYS A 92 26.12 -17.25 -31.38
N LEU A 93 27.10 -18.10 -31.67
CA LEU A 93 27.61 -18.26 -33.03
C LEU A 93 26.68 -19.15 -33.86
N PRO A 94 26.59 -18.93 -35.18
CA PRO A 94 25.86 -19.84 -36.07
C PRO A 94 26.45 -21.26 -35.99
N GLY A 95 25.60 -22.27 -35.82
CA GLY A 95 26.00 -23.68 -35.65
C GLY A 95 26.27 -24.11 -34.19
N ASP A 96 26.31 -23.17 -33.24
CA ASP A 96 26.40 -23.46 -31.81
C ASP A 96 25.01 -23.76 -31.24
N GLN A 97 24.58 -25.02 -31.38
CA GLN A 97 23.25 -25.46 -30.95
C GLN A 97 23.08 -25.39 -29.42
N ASP A 98 24.13 -25.74 -28.67
CA ASP A 98 24.13 -25.70 -27.21
C ASP A 98 24.02 -24.25 -26.71
N GLY A 99 24.81 -23.32 -27.30
CA GLY A 99 24.71 -21.90 -26.99
C GLY A 99 23.35 -21.29 -27.34
N LEU A 100 22.71 -21.77 -28.42
CA LEU A 100 21.38 -21.31 -28.82
C LEU A 100 20.30 -21.76 -27.81
N GLU A 101 20.39 -22.98 -27.30
CA GLU A 101 19.47 -23.49 -26.28
C GLU A 101 19.60 -22.71 -24.96
N ASP A 102 20.83 -22.43 -24.54
CA ASP A 102 21.11 -21.62 -23.34
C ASP A 102 20.53 -20.20 -23.46
N VAL A 103 20.79 -19.52 -24.57
CA VAL A 103 20.25 -18.18 -24.83
C VAL A 103 18.72 -18.20 -24.89
N THR A 104 18.13 -19.25 -25.48
CA THR A 104 16.67 -19.38 -25.57
C THR A 104 16.04 -19.57 -24.18
N LEU A 105 16.68 -20.37 -23.33
CA LEU A 105 16.25 -20.58 -21.94
C LEU A 105 16.36 -19.29 -21.13
N ASP A 106 17.45 -18.54 -21.28
CA ASP A 106 17.65 -17.24 -20.65
C ASP A 106 16.59 -16.23 -21.08
N ILE A 107 16.31 -16.14 -22.38
CA ILE A 107 15.24 -15.28 -22.92
C ILE A 107 13.89 -15.64 -22.29
N ARG A 108 13.59 -16.94 -22.15
CA ARG A 108 12.34 -17.40 -21.52
C ARG A 108 12.27 -16.98 -20.06
N MET A 109 13.34 -17.22 -19.29
CA MET A 109 13.40 -16.83 -17.88
C MET A 109 13.25 -15.32 -17.69
N GLN A 110 13.89 -14.50 -18.54
CA GLN A 110 13.76 -13.05 -18.49
C GLN A 110 12.33 -12.60 -18.81
N LYS A 111 11.66 -13.22 -19.78
CA LYS A 111 10.25 -12.93 -20.10
C LYS A 111 9.32 -13.27 -18.95
N GLU A 112 9.52 -14.41 -18.29
CA GLU A 112 8.73 -14.80 -17.11
C GLU A 112 8.94 -13.83 -15.95
N LYS A 113 10.19 -13.44 -15.67
CA LYS A 113 10.52 -12.43 -14.66
C LYS A 113 9.85 -11.09 -14.96
N LEU A 114 9.87 -10.65 -16.21
CA LEU A 114 9.21 -9.42 -16.65
C LEU A 114 7.69 -9.50 -16.45
N ALA A 115 7.06 -10.62 -16.81
CA ALA A 115 5.63 -10.82 -16.60
C ALA A 115 5.25 -10.77 -15.11
N MET A 116 6.07 -11.35 -14.24
CA MET A 116 5.87 -11.28 -12.78
C MET A 116 5.97 -9.84 -12.27
N LEU A 117 6.97 -9.08 -12.71
CA LEU A 117 7.15 -7.68 -12.31
C LEU A 117 5.97 -6.81 -12.75
N ASN A 118 5.46 -6.98 -13.98
CA ASN A 118 4.27 -6.25 -14.44
C ASN A 118 3.05 -6.55 -13.57
N LYS A 119 2.84 -7.81 -13.18
CA LYS A 119 1.75 -8.19 -12.27
C LYS A 119 1.90 -7.55 -10.88
N GLN A 120 3.13 -7.46 -10.37
CA GLN A 120 3.39 -6.75 -9.11
C GLN A 120 3.10 -5.25 -9.22
N GLU A 121 3.42 -4.64 -10.35
CA GLU A 121 3.11 -3.23 -10.61
C GLU A 121 1.60 -2.97 -10.61
N GLU A 122 0.81 -3.86 -11.22
CA GLU A 122 -0.67 -3.78 -11.20
C GLU A 122 -1.22 -3.84 -9.77
N ILE A 123 -0.77 -4.82 -8.97
CA ILE A 123 -1.20 -4.97 -7.57
C ILE A 123 -0.85 -3.71 -6.76
N LEU A 124 0.34 -3.15 -6.97
CA LEU A 124 0.74 -1.92 -6.28
C LEU A 124 -0.14 -0.73 -6.66
N LYS A 125 -0.53 -0.60 -7.93
CA LYS A 125 -1.47 0.45 -8.37
C LYS A 125 -2.83 0.32 -7.69
N GLU A 126 -3.35 -0.90 -7.59
CA GLU A 126 -4.62 -1.15 -6.88
C GLU A 126 -4.53 -0.79 -5.39
N LEU A 127 -3.42 -1.16 -4.72
CA LEU A 127 -3.20 -0.83 -3.31
C LEU A 127 -3.08 0.67 -3.07
N ILE A 128 -2.44 1.41 -3.99
CA ILE A 128 -2.37 2.87 -3.93
C ILE A 128 -3.77 3.48 -4.02
N GLN A 129 -4.59 3.03 -4.98
CA GLN A 129 -5.96 3.52 -5.14
C GLN A 129 -6.82 3.23 -3.90
N GLN A 130 -6.70 2.02 -3.33
CA GLN A 130 -7.40 1.68 -2.08
C GLN A 130 -6.98 2.59 -0.92
N ASN A 131 -5.68 2.85 -0.77
CA ASN A 131 -5.15 3.72 0.28
C ASN A 131 -5.67 5.16 0.12
N GLU A 132 -5.69 5.69 -1.10
CA GLU A 132 -6.26 7.01 -1.40
C GLU A 132 -7.75 7.08 -1.03
N ALA A 133 -8.54 6.06 -1.38
CA ALA A 133 -9.95 5.98 -1.01
C ALA A 133 -10.15 5.94 0.51
N THR A 134 -9.38 5.13 1.23
CA THR A 134 -9.44 5.06 2.69
C THR A 134 -9.03 6.38 3.35
N ASN A 135 -8.02 7.08 2.82
CA ASN A 135 -7.62 8.41 3.32
C ASN A 135 -8.73 9.45 3.12
N GLN A 136 -9.43 9.41 1.99
CA GLN A 136 -10.58 10.29 1.76
C GLN A 136 -11.70 9.99 2.77
N GLU A 137 -12.02 8.73 3.00
CA GLU A 137 -13.03 8.31 3.98
C GLU A 137 -12.65 8.75 5.40
N LEU A 138 -11.42 8.52 5.83
CA LEU A 138 -10.91 8.96 7.13
C LEU A 138 -10.97 10.47 7.28
N THR A 139 -10.65 11.22 6.21
CA THR A 139 -10.75 12.69 6.22
C THR A 139 -12.20 13.14 6.41
N MET A 140 -13.16 12.47 5.76
CA MET A 140 -14.58 12.74 5.97
C MET A 140 -15.01 12.44 7.41
N GLU A 141 -14.60 11.32 7.98
CA GLU A 141 -14.94 10.99 9.37
C GLU A 141 -14.29 11.96 10.37
N LEU A 142 -13.03 12.35 10.18
CA LEU A 142 -12.38 13.37 11.00
C LEU A 142 -13.12 14.70 10.95
N THR A 143 -13.58 15.15 9.78
CA THR A 143 -14.35 16.40 9.68
C THR A 143 -15.69 16.30 10.40
N LYS A 144 -16.40 15.17 10.31
CA LYS A 144 -17.65 14.92 11.06
C LYS A 144 -17.41 14.94 12.57
N LEU A 145 -16.38 14.24 13.05
CA LEU A 145 -16.05 14.18 14.47
C LEU A 145 -15.65 15.57 15.01
N ASN A 146 -14.85 16.34 14.27
CA ASN A 146 -14.49 17.71 14.66
C ASN A 146 -15.72 18.62 14.73
N ALA A 147 -16.67 18.47 13.78
CA ALA A 147 -17.91 19.23 13.83
C ALA A 147 -18.77 18.85 15.05
N ALA A 148 -18.90 17.55 15.35
CA ALA A 148 -19.63 17.07 16.52
C ALA A 148 -18.98 17.53 17.84
N GLN A 149 -17.64 17.49 17.92
CA GLN A 149 -16.89 17.98 19.08
C GLN A 149 -17.14 19.48 19.31
N LYS A 150 -17.12 20.28 18.24
CA LYS A 150 -17.38 21.72 18.34
C LYS A 150 -18.81 22.00 18.80
N LEU A 151 -19.79 21.29 18.26
CA LEU A 151 -21.19 21.42 18.68
C LEU A 151 -21.36 21.08 20.17
N ALA A 152 -20.76 19.97 20.63
CA ALA A 152 -20.81 19.61 22.04
C ALA A 152 -20.19 20.69 22.94
N ALA A 153 -19.05 21.26 22.54
CA ALA A 153 -18.42 22.35 23.29
C ALA A 153 -19.26 23.63 23.32
N ASP A 154 -19.93 23.97 22.21
CA ASP A 154 -20.83 25.12 22.12
C ASP A 154 -22.09 24.90 22.98
N ASP A 155 -22.66 23.69 22.98
CA ASP A 155 -23.82 23.31 23.80
C ASP A 155 -23.49 23.33 25.30
N GLU A 156 -22.35 22.76 25.70
CA GLU A 156 -21.87 22.80 27.09
C GLU A 156 -21.68 24.24 27.58
N ARG A 157 -21.12 25.10 26.74
CA ARG A 157 -20.97 26.52 27.04
C ARG A 157 -22.32 27.20 27.22
N SER A 158 -23.25 26.98 26.29
CA SER A 158 -24.60 27.57 26.32
C SER A 158 -25.36 27.15 27.58
N MET A 159 -25.36 25.85 27.90
CA MET A 159 -25.94 25.33 29.14
C MET A 159 -25.28 25.93 30.39
N GLY A 160 -23.95 26.05 30.40
CA GLY A 160 -23.23 26.70 31.50
C GLY A 160 -23.70 28.14 31.73
N GLU A 161 -23.88 28.92 30.65
CA GLU A 161 -24.40 30.29 30.73
C GLU A 161 -25.84 30.33 31.27
N GLU A 162 -26.71 29.40 30.89
CA GLU A 162 -28.07 29.28 31.43
C GLU A 162 -28.08 28.91 32.91
N CYS A 163 -27.25 27.95 33.34
CA CYS A 163 -27.11 27.58 34.74
C CYS A 163 -26.68 28.77 35.61
N VAL A 164 -25.74 29.58 35.13
CA VAL A 164 -25.30 30.79 35.84
C VAL A 164 -26.43 31.82 35.93
N LYS A 165 -27.21 32.02 34.86
CA LYS A 165 -28.38 32.91 34.88
C LYS A 165 -29.42 32.44 35.89
N LEU A 166 -29.73 31.15 35.90
CA LEU A 166 -30.72 30.58 36.82
C LEU A 166 -30.24 30.68 38.27
N ALA A 167 -28.96 30.41 38.54
CA ALA A 167 -28.38 30.58 39.88
C ALA A 167 -28.55 32.02 40.39
N LYS A 168 -28.25 33.03 39.55
CA LYS A 168 -28.46 34.44 39.91
C LYS A 168 -29.92 34.79 40.16
N GLN A 169 -30.86 34.20 39.40
CA GLN A 169 -32.29 34.41 39.63
C GLN A 169 -32.73 33.81 40.98
N VAL A 170 -32.25 32.61 41.31
CA VAL A 170 -32.52 31.97 42.60
C VAL A 170 -31.95 32.78 43.75
N GLU A 171 -30.73 33.30 43.62
CA GLU A 171 -30.12 34.22 44.60
C GLU A 171 -31.01 35.45 44.82
N ALA A 172 -31.40 36.14 43.75
CA ALA A 172 -32.26 37.32 43.84
C ALA A 172 -33.61 37.04 44.53
N VAL A 173 -34.29 35.94 44.16
CA VAL A 173 -35.55 35.54 44.81
C VAL A 173 -35.34 35.20 46.28
N THR A 174 -34.19 34.62 46.63
CA THR A 174 -33.87 34.28 48.02
C THR A 174 -33.63 35.54 48.85
N ASP A 175 -32.92 36.53 48.29
CA ASP A 175 -32.72 37.84 48.92
C ASP A 175 -34.07 38.55 49.14
N ASP A 176 -34.96 38.56 48.13
CA ASP A 176 -36.32 39.11 48.26
C ASP A 176 -37.12 38.42 49.38
N ILE A 177 -37.01 37.09 49.51
CA ILE A 177 -37.65 36.33 50.59
C ILE A 177 -37.07 36.73 51.96
N ILE A 178 -35.75 36.90 52.08
CA ILE A 178 -35.10 37.32 53.33
C ILE A 178 -35.60 38.70 53.75
N ASP A 179 -35.74 39.63 52.79
CA ASP A 179 -36.27 40.97 53.05
C ASP A 179 -37.72 40.92 53.53
N THR A 180 -38.59 40.15 52.86
CA THR A 180 -39.99 40.00 53.30
C THR A 180 -40.14 39.36 54.68
N ILE A 181 -39.30 38.36 55.02
CA ILE A 181 -39.26 37.77 56.36
C ILE A 181 -38.80 38.81 57.38
N SER A 182 -37.80 39.61 57.05
CA SER A 182 -37.28 40.67 57.92
C SER A 182 -38.35 41.73 58.20
N ASP A 183 -39.09 42.15 57.17
CA ASP A 183 -40.22 43.06 57.30
C ASP A 183 -41.33 42.48 58.18
N ALA A 184 -41.70 41.21 57.95
CA ALA A 184 -42.71 40.53 58.76
C ALA A 184 -42.30 40.40 60.23
N LEU A 185 -41.03 40.07 60.50
CA LEU A 185 -40.47 40.01 61.85
C LEU A 185 -40.43 41.40 62.51
N ASN A 186 -40.09 42.46 61.76
CA ASN A 186 -40.13 43.84 62.25
C ASN A 186 -41.56 44.26 62.63
N VAL A 187 -42.56 43.95 61.81
CA VAL A 187 -43.97 44.20 62.13
C VAL A 187 -44.40 43.44 63.39
N TYR A 188 -44.03 42.17 63.52
CA TYR A 188 -44.35 41.38 64.70
C TYR A 188 -43.65 41.90 65.97
N GLY A 189 -42.37 42.29 65.85
CA GLY A 189 -41.59 42.92 66.92
C GLY A 189 -42.22 44.23 67.40
N ASN A 190 -42.67 45.09 66.47
CA ASN A 190 -43.31 46.36 66.79
C ASN A 190 -44.74 46.18 67.36
N CYS A 191 -45.50 45.19 66.89
CA CYS A 191 -46.81 44.84 67.48
C CYS A 191 -46.71 44.30 68.92
N ALA A 192 -45.57 43.70 69.30
CA ALA A 192 -45.32 43.28 70.67
C ALA A 192 -44.97 44.47 71.59
N VAL A 193 -44.42 45.56 71.04
CA VAL A 193 -44.08 46.78 71.78
C VAL A 193 -45.34 47.60 72.13
N ASP A 194 -46.36 47.61 71.28
CA ASP A 194 -47.61 48.36 71.53
C ASP A 194 -48.60 47.68 72.49
N LYS A 195 -48.49 46.36 72.72
CA LYS A 195 -49.34 45.65 73.70
C LYS A 195 -48.73 45.47 75.09
N TYR A 196 -47.46 45.83 75.27
CA TYR A 196 -46.75 45.64 76.54
C TYR A 196 -46.03 46.91 77.02
N GLY A 197 -46.77 48.00 77.18
CA GLY A 197 -46.39 49.05 78.13
C GLY A 197 -46.41 48.62 79.61
N SER A 198 -46.33 47.31 79.93
CA SER A 198 -46.44 46.80 81.31
C SER A 198 -45.72 45.46 81.60
N TYR A 199 -45.07 44.79 80.65
CA TYR A 199 -44.29 43.55 80.94
C TYR A 199 -42.97 43.48 80.14
N GLY A 200 -42.21 44.58 80.14
CA GLY A 200 -41.02 44.77 79.30
C GLY A 200 -39.74 44.02 79.68
N ASP A 201 -39.61 43.37 80.85
CA ASP A 201 -38.28 42.98 81.35
C ASP A 201 -37.92 41.48 81.31
N ALA A 202 -38.81 40.60 80.83
CA ALA A 202 -38.59 39.15 80.88
C ALA A 202 -38.24 38.49 79.53
N LEU A 203 -38.69 39.04 78.40
CA LEU A 203 -38.55 38.40 77.07
C LEU A 203 -37.29 38.80 76.29
N ASP A 204 -36.68 39.95 76.61
CA ASP A 204 -35.53 40.49 75.86
C ASP A 204 -34.23 39.69 76.09
N ARG A 205 -34.17 38.86 77.14
CA ARG A 205 -33.01 38.00 77.43
C ARG A 205 -33.01 36.67 76.65
N ASN A 206 -34.15 36.20 76.14
CA ASN A 206 -34.22 34.92 75.44
C ASN A 206 -34.03 35.05 73.92
N ASN A 207 -34.47 36.16 73.32
CA ASN A 207 -34.30 36.36 71.87
C ASN A 207 -32.85 36.65 71.46
N ARG A 208 -32.03 37.30 72.32
CA ARG A 208 -30.58 37.46 72.07
C ARG A 208 -29.82 36.13 72.06
N LYS A 209 -30.31 35.08 72.72
CA LYS A 209 -29.67 33.74 72.70
C LYS A 209 -29.95 32.94 71.43
N ILE A 210 -31.03 33.25 70.72
CA ILE A 210 -31.40 32.51 69.50
C ILE A 210 -30.67 33.10 68.28
N PHE A 211 -30.49 34.42 68.21
CA PHE A 211 -29.74 35.05 67.12
C PHE A 211 -28.23 34.75 67.16
N LEU A 212 -27.63 34.61 68.35
CA LEU A 212 -26.21 34.23 68.47
C LEU A 212 -25.96 32.74 68.18
N ARG A 213 -26.98 31.89 68.02
CA ARG A 213 -26.82 30.48 67.62
C ARG A 213 -27.06 30.22 66.13
N ALA A 214 -27.60 31.19 65.40
CA ALA A 214 -27.78 31.10 63.94
C ALA A 214 -26.58 31.67 63.15
N GLY A 215 -25.77 32.54 63.77
CA GLY A 215 -24.56 33.11 63.15
C GLY A 215 -23.35 32.17 63.04
N ASP A 216 -23.37 31.01 63.70
CA ASP A 216 -22.24 30.06 63.73
C ASP A 216 -22.43 28.81 62.88
N ARG A 217 -23.50 28.74 62.06
CA ARG A 217 -23.53 27.80 60.93
C ARG A 217 -23.21 28.57 59.67
N ALA A 218 -21.91 28.84 59.51
CA ALA A 218 -21.29 29.00 58.22
C ALA A 218 -21.91 27.98 57.27
N TRP A 219 -22.66 28.47 56.29
CA TRP A 219 -22.88 27.72 55.06
C TRP A 219 -21.50 27.70 54.40
N ALA A 220 -20.69 26.73 54.81
CA ALA A 220 -19.47 26.40 54.10
C ALA A 220 -19.93 26.11 52.66
N PRO A 221 -19.39 26.80 51.64
CA PRO A 221 -19.47 26.22 50.32
C PRO A 221 -18.75 24.89 50.46
N ARG A 222 -19.51 23.79 50.39
CA ARG A 222 -18.94 22.48 50.15
C ARG A 222 -18.31 22.62 48.78
N ALA A 223 -17.04 23.02 48.76
CA ALA A 223 -16.12 22.76 47.68
C ALA A 223 -15.95 21.24 47.63
N GLU A 224 -17.00 20.53 47.20
CA GLU A 224 -16.82 19.31 46.46
C GLU A 224 -16.39 19.74 45.07
N HIS A 225 -15.13 20.18 44.97
CA HIS A 225 -14.34 19.94 43.78
C HIS A 225 -14.17 18.42 43.67
N LYS A 226 -15.24 17.72 43.28
CA LYS A 226 -15.09 16.59 42.40
C LYS A 226 -15.05 17.19 41.00
N PHE A 227 -13.88 17.72 40.65
CA PHE A 227 -13.39 17.48 39.31
C PHE A 227 -13.47 15.96 39.14
N LEU A 228 -14.46 15.50 38.39
CA LEU A 228 -14.26 14.28 37.61
C LEU A 228 -13.06 14.60 36.72
N GLU A 229 -11.89 14.12 37.13
CA GLU A 229 -10.82 13.78 36.21
C GLU A 229 -11.41 12.77 35.22
N VAL A 230 -12.09 13.28 34.19
CA VAL A 230 -12.07 12.61 32.91
C VAL A 230 -10.66 12.90 32.39
N GLY A 231 -9.78 11.91 32.62
CA GLY A 231 -8.45 11.90 32.09
C GLY A 231 -8.50 12.13 30.59
N ILE A 232 -8.18 13.35 30.18
CA ILE A 232 -7.68 13.64 28.85
C ILE A 232 -6.30 12.98 28.78
N ILE A 233 -6.27 11.73 28.32
CA ILE A 233 -5.03 11.15 27.78
C ILE A 233 -4.87 11.79 26.38
N ILE A 234 -4.24 12.96 26.33
CA ILE A 234 -3.50 13.37 25.13
C ILE A 234 -2.24 12.53 25.12
N THR A 235 -2.27 11.39 24.44
CA THR A 235 -1.03 10.78 23.94
C THR A 235 -0.57 11.64 22.76
N SER A 236 0.22 12.66 23.07
CA SER A 236 1.14 13.27 22.11
C SER A 236 2.26 12.26 21.85
N THR A 237 2.07 11.36 20.91
CA THR A 237 3.19 10.76 20.18
C THR A 237 3.46 11.62 18.96
N ASP A 238 3.97 12.83 19.21
CA ASP A 238 4.75 13.54 18.22
C ASP A 238 6.22 13.50 18.67
N ARG A 239 6.90 12.45 18.20
CA ARG A 239 8.35 12.32 18.22
C ARG A 239 8.76 11.86 16.83
N ARG A 240 9.00 12.82 15.94
CA ARG A 240 10.32 13.10 15.34
C ARG A 240 10.17 13.63 13.92
N SER A 241 10.38 14.92 13.79
CA SER A 241 11.16 15.49 12.69
C SER A 241 12.31 16.29 13.31
N ILE A 242 13.50 15.68 13.32
CA ILE A 242 14.79 16.39 13.38
C ILE A 242 15.74 15.61 12.46
N SER A 243 16.12 16.29 11.37
CA SER A 243 17.31 16.17 10.50
C SER A 243 17.96 14.81 10.27
#